data_AF-A0A956ML50-F1
#
_entry.id   AF-A0A956ML50-F1
#
_cell.length_a   1.000
_cell.length_b   1.000
_cell.length_c   1.000
_cell.angle_alpha   90.00
_cell.angle_beta   90.00
_cell.angle_gamma   90.00
#
_symmetry.space_group_name_H-M   'P 1'
#
loop_
_entity.id
_entity.type
_entity.pdbx_description
1 polymer ?
#
loop_
_entity_poly.entity_id
_entity_poly.type
_entity_poly.pdbx_seq_one_letter_code
_entity_poly.pdbx_strand_id
1 'polypeptide(L)'
;MRRADDTVQQLERIRGRIQKLAQAPQRLRDLEAELMQLRADSAEVTGDLEVRTMEWLRERQDAETKLQAYRSRARELKAKIEALEVVGAGAPCPTCGRSLQDHFGSVMGDLADEWDKLVQDGRWWRRRREQLELKPPALQELESRSLRLHAEIEALAERVEHGRSALRELEDLRDHAATLERTQAMDAGTDTLEP
;
A
#
# COMPACT_ATOMS: atom_id res chain seq x y z
N MET A 1 51.00 43.16 -7.06
CA MET A 1 51.43 41.78 -7.43
C MET A 1 50.85 40.67 -6.54
N ARG A 2 51.13 40.55 -5.22
CA ARG A 2 50.63 39.40 -4.41
C ARG A 2 49.10 39.21 -4.39
N ARG A 3 48.33 40.30 -4.29
CA ARG A 3 46.85 40.27 -4.27
C ARG A 3 46.23 39.78 -5.60
N ALA A 4 46.89 40.06 -6.72
CA ALA A 4 46.45 39.61 -8.04
C ALA A 4 46.73 38.10 -8.23
N ASP A 5 47.88 37.62 -7.75
CA ASP A 5 48.24 36.19 -7.78
C ASP A 5 47.30 35.34 -6.90
N ASP A 6 46.94 35.84 -5.71
CA ASP A 6 45.95 35.19 -4.82
C ASP A 6 44.56 35.08 -5.48
N THR A 7 44.14 36.11 -6.22
CA THR A 7 42.85 36.13 -6.91
C THR A 7 42.81 35.13 -8.07
N VAL A 8 43.92 35.00 -8.83
CA VAL A 8 44.07 34.01 -9.90
C VAL A 8 43.99 32.59 -9.35
N GLN A 9 44.74 32.28 -8.28
CA GLN A 9 44.70 30.96 -7.65
C GLN A 9 43.32 30.63 -7.07
N GLN A 10 42.62 31.62 -6.52
CA GLN A 10 41.25 31.46 -6.03
C GLN A 10 40.28 31.14 -7.18
N LEU A 11 40.37 31.84 -8.31
CA LEU A 11 39.55 31.59 -9.49
C LEU A 11 39.77 30.19 -10.07
N GLU A 12 41.02 29.72 -10.15
CA GLU A 12 41.33 28.37 -10.61
C GLU A 12 40.70 27.29 -9.71
N ARG A 13 40.76 27.49 -8.38
CA ARG A 13 40.13 26.56 -7.42
C ARG A 13 38.61 26.52 -7.60
N ILE A 14 37.97 27.67 -7.77
CA ILE A 14 36.52 27.78 -7.98
C ILE A 14 36.12 27.11 -9.30
N ARG A 15 36.83 27.42 -10.40
CA ARG A 15 36.58 26.82 -11.72
C ARG A 15 36.73 25.30 -11.68
N GLY A 16 37.75 24.79 -10.99
CA GLY A 16 37.93 23.35 -10.78
C GLY A 16 36.76 22.70 -10.02
N ARG A 17 36.18 23.39 -9.03
CA ARG A 17 34.98 22.92 -8.31
C ARG A 17 33.73 22.97 -9.19
N ILE A 18 33.52 24.06 -9.95
CA ILE A 18 32.44 24.20 -10.95
C ILE A 18 32.48 23.04 -11.95
N GLN A 19 33.67 22.68 -12.46
CA GLN A 19 33.82 21.59 -13.41
C GLN A 19 33.42 20.24 -12.80
N LYS A 20 33.76 19.98 -11.53
CA LYS A 20 33.34 18.76 -10.81
C LYS A 20 31.82 18.68 -10.64
N LEU A 21 31.16 19.82 -10.46
CA LEU A 21 29.70 19.91 -10.27
C LEU A 21 28.93 20.14 -11.58
N ALA A 22 29.59 20.22 -12.73
CA ALA A 22 28.95 20.59 -14.00
C ALA A 22 27.78 19.69 -14.40
N GLN A 23 27.79 18.41 -13.99
CA GLN A 23 26.71 17.44 -14.25
C GLN A 23 25.57 17.47 -13.23
N ALA A 24 25.69 18.23 -12.13
CA ALA A 24 24.68 18.29 -11.08
C ALA A 24 23.27 18.65 -11.59
N PRO A 25 23.09 19.61 -12.53
CA PRO A 25 21.75 19.93 -13.04
C PRO A 25 21.07 18.77 -13.76
N GLN A 26 21.80 18.06 -14.64
CA GLN A 26 21.21 16.92 -15.37
C GLN A 26 20.93 15.75 -14.43
N ARG A 27 21.89 15.43 -13.54
CA ARG A 27 21.71 14.37 -12.54
C ARG A 27 20.51 14.64 -11.64
N LEU A 28 20.29 15.89 -11.23
CA LEU A 28 19.12 16.25 -10.43
C LEU A 28 17.82 16.02 -11.20
N ARG A 29 17.74 16.44 -12.47
CA ARG A 29 16.55 16.19 -13.30
C ARG A 29 16.24 14.70 -13.45
N ASP A 30 17.27 13.88 -13.66
CA ASP A 30 17.11 12.43 -13.79
C ASP A 30 16.57 11.81 -12.49
N LEU A 31 17.13 12.22 -11.34
CA LEU A 31 16.67 11.78 -10.01
C LEU A 31 15.24 12.24 -9.70
N GLU A 32 14.88 13.47 -10.06
CA GLU A 32 13.52 13.99 -9.86
C GLU A 32 12.49 13.28 -10.74
N ALA A 33 12.86 12.94 -11.99
CA ALA A 33 12.02 12.14 -12.87
C ALA A 33 11.83 10.70 -12.35
N GLU A 34 12.92 10.07 -11.89
CA GLU A 34 12.87 8.74 -11.26
C GLU A 34 11.98 8.76 -10.00
N LEU A 35 12.10 9.78 -9.15
CA LEU A 35 11.29 9.94 -7.95
C LEU A 35 9.81 10.14 -8.27
N MET A 36 9.50 10.91 -9.32
CA MET A 36 8.14 11.10 -9.79
C MET A 36 7.52 9.79 -10.25
N GLN A 37 8.25 8.99 -11.04
CA GLN A 37 7.77 7.70 -11.51
C GLN A 37 7.53 6.73 -10.35
N LEU A 38 8.50 6.63 -9.43
CA LEU A 38 8.39 5.72 -8.29
C LEU A 38 7.21 6.07 -7.37
N ARG A 39 6.91 7.36 -7.20
CA ARG A 39 5.71 7.81 -6.48
C ARG A 39 4.41 7.42 -7.19
N ALA A 40 4.38 7.47 -8.51
CA ALA A 40 3.23 7.01 -9.28
C ALA A 40 3.01 5.50 -9.10
N ASP A 41 4.08 4.71 -9.21
CA ASP A 41 4.04 3.26 -9.00
C ASP A 41 3.58 2.91 -7.57
N SER A 42 4.06 3.65 -6.57
CA SER A 42 3.63 3.49 -5.17
C SER A 42 2.16 3.83 -4.96
N ALA A 43 1.63 4.85 -5.65
CA ALA A 43 0.22 5.20 -5.57
C ALA A 43 -0.66 4.09 -6.17
N GLU A 44 -0.26 3.51 -7.30
CA GLU A 44 -0.94 2.36 -7.92
C GLU A 44 -0.97 1.15 -6.99
N VAL A 45 0.20 0.74 -6.47
CA VAL A 45 0.30 -0.42 -5.57
C VAL A 45 -0.48 -0.21 -4.26
N THR A 46 -0.50 1.02 -3.74
CA THR A 46 -1.28 1.35 -2.55
C THR A 46 -2.78 1.26 -2.82
N GLY A 47 -3.24 1.77 -3.97
CA GLY A 47 -4.64 1.62 -4.38
C GLY A 47 -5.05 0.15 -4.54
N ASP A 48 -4.22 -0.66 -5.20
CA ASP A 48 -4.46 -2.10 -5.33
C ASP A 48 -4.50 -2.80 -3.96
N LEU A 49 -3.58 -2.45 -3.06
CA LEU A 49 -3.53 -2.99 -1.71
C LEU A 49 -4.81 -2.66 -0.93
N GLU A 50 -5.30 -1.43 -1.00
CA GLU A 50 -6.55 -1.02 -0.36
C GLU A 50 -7.74 -1.79 -0.89
N VAL A 51 -7.90 -1.88 -2.22
CA VAL A 51 -9.00 -2.63 -2.85
C VAL A 51 -8.98 -4.09 -2.41
N ARG A 52 -7.83 -4.76 -2.52
CA ARG A 52 -7.69 -6.17 -2.15
C ARG A 52 -7.88 -6.42 -0.65
N THR A 53 -7.46 -5.48 0.20
CA THR A 53 -7.70 -5.55 1.64
C THR A 53 -9.20 -5.47 1.94
N MET A 54 -9.91 -4.54 1.32
CA MET A 54 -11.36 -4.40 1.49
C MET A 54 -12.11 -5.63 0.99
N GLU A 55 -11.75 -6.18 -0.16
CA GLU A 55 -12.32 -7.42 -0.70
C GLU A 55 -12.14 -8.58 0.28
N TRP A 56 -10.92 -8.80 0.77
CA TRP A 56 -10.63 -9.87 1.72
C TRP A 56 -11.42 -9.72 3.03
N LEU A 57 -11.46 -8.52 3.61
CA LEU A 57 -12.22 -8.27 4.85
C LEU A 57 -13.72 -8.50 4.65
N ARG A 58 -14.26 -8.06 3.51
CA ARG A 58 -15.66 -8.28 3.14
C ARG A 58 -15.98 -9.76 3.05
N GLU A 59 -15.19 -10.52 2.29
CA GLU A 59 -15.39 -11.97 2.16
C GLU A 59 -15.31 -12.70 3.50
N ARG A 60 -14.38 -12.28 4.37
CA ARG A 60 -14.24 -12.86 5.70
C ARG A 60 -15.48 -12.59 6.55
N GLN A 61 -15.97 -11.35 6.55
CA GLN A 61 -17.19 -10.97 7.26
C GLN A 61 -18.42 -11.69 6.73
N ASP A 62 -18.53 -11.84 5.41
CA ASP A 62 -19.63 -12.55 4.76
C ASP A 62 -19.61 -14.03 5.17
N ALA A 63 -18.44 -14.68 5.12
CA ALA A 63 -18.29 -16.07 5.54
C ALA A 63 -18.66 -16.28 7.01
N GLU A 64 -18.24 -15.38 7.90
CA GLU A 64 -18.59 -15.41 9.32
C GLU A 64 -20.10 -15.23 9.55
N THR A 65 -20.69 -14.23 8.92
CA THR A 65 -22.13 -13.92 9.03
C THR A 65 -22.97 -15.09 8.53
N LYS A 66 -22.61 -15.67 7.38
CA LYS A 66 -23.30 -16.86 6.85
C LYS A 66 -23.15 -18.05 7.79
N LEU A 67 -21.93 -18.34 8.24
CA LEU A 67 -21.70 -19.44 9.19
C LEU A 67 -22.53 -19.29 10.47
N GLN A 68 -22.64 -18.07 11.01
CA GLN A 68 -23.49 -17.80 12.18
C GLN A 68 -24.97 -18.04 11.87
N ALA A 69 -25.47 -17.59 10.72
CA ALA A 69 -26.85 -17.82 10.29
C ALA A 69 -27.16 -19.32 10.18
N TYR A 70 -26.27 -20.10 9.53
CA TYR A 70 -26.39 -21.56 9.45
C TYR A 70 -26.39 -22.23 10.83
N ARG A 71 -25.51 -21.79 11.74
CA ARG A 71 -25.50 -22.30 13.12
C ARG A 71 -26.78 -21.98 13.90
N SER A 72 -27.36 -20.79 13.71
CA SER A 72 -28.64 -20.43 14.36
C SER A 72 -29.76 -21.32 13.84
N ARG A 73 -29.92 -21.38 12.51
CA ARG A 73 -30.93 -22.21 11.86
C ARG A 73 -30.79 -23.68 12.23
N ALA A 74 -29.55 -24.18 12.40
CA ALA A 74 -29.33 -25.54 12.84
C ALA A 74 -29.84 -25.75 14.27
N ARG A 75 -29.52 -24.85 15.20
CA ARG A 75 -30.04 -24.95 16.58
C ARG A 75 -31.57 -24.94 16.62
N GLU A 76 -32.19 -24.06 15.84
CA GLU A 76 -33.66 -23.96 15.74
C GLU A 76 -34.29 -25.23 15.15
N LEU A 77 -33.74 -25.73 14.04
CA LEU A 77 -34.22 -26.94 13.39
C LEU A 77 -34.03 -28.18 14.29
N LYS A 78 -32.89 -28.27 14.99
CA LYS A 78 -32.64 -29.35 15.94
C LYS A 78 -33.64 -29.34 17.09
N ALA A 79 -33.86 -28.18 17.71
CA ALA A 79 -34.82 -28.03 18.80
C ALA A 79 -36.25 -28.39 18.34
N LYS A 80 -36.61 -28.05 17.10
CA LYS A 80 -37.89 -28.39 16.49
C LYS A 80 -38.03 -29.91 16.27
N ILE A 81 -37.00 -30.57 15.75
CA ILE A 81 -36.96 -32.03 15.56
C ILE A 81 -37.12 -32.71 16.93
N GLU A 82 -36.32 -32.33 17.92
CA GLU A 82 -36.37 -32.89 19.29
C GLU A 82 -37.76 -32.71 19.91
N ALA A 83 -38.40 -31.54 19.74
CA ALA A 83 -39.74 -31.28 20.27
C ALA A 83 -40.81 -32.18 19.62
N LEU A 84 -40.71 -32.44 18.31
CA LEU A 84 -41.63 -33.33 17.59
C LEU A 84 -41.40 -34.79 18.00
N GLU A 85 -40.15 -35.22 18.17
CA GLU A 85 -39.80 -36.58 18.60
C GLU A 85 -40.36 -36.90 20.00
N VAL A 86 -40.29 -35.96 20.93
CA VAL A 86 -40.83 -36.13 22.30
C VAL A 86 -42.33 -36.37 22.30
N VAL A 87 -43.08 -35.70 21.41
CA VAL A 87 -44.55 -35.82 21.35
C VAL A 87 -45.00 -36.96 20.42
N GLY A 88 -44.20 -37.31 19.41
CA GLY A 88 -44.49 -38.39 18.46
C GLY A 88 -45.63 -38.05 17.50
N ALA A 89 -46.38 -39.07 17.06
CA ALA A 89 -47.45 -38.92 16.06
C ALA A 89 -48.56 -37.92 16.48
N GLY A 90 -48.74 -37.68 17.77
CA GLY A 90 -49.68 -36.68 18.29
C GLY A 90 -49.25 -35.23 18.06
N ALA A 91 -47.99 -34.99 17.69
CA ALA A 91 -47.40 -33.66 17.64
C ALA A 91 -48.14 -32.69 16.70
N PRO A 92 -48.26 -31.40 17.06
CA PRO A 92 -48.84 -30.40 16.18
C PRO A 92 -47.92 -30.14 14.99
N CYS A 93 -48.50 -30.11 13.79
CA CYS A 93 -47.81 -29.80 12.55
C CYS A 93 -47.19 -28.41 12.66
N PRO A 94 -45.89 -28.25 12.37
CA PRO A 94 -45.21 -26.97 12.51
C PRO A 94 -45.67 -25.91 11.51
N THR A 95 -46.42 -26.29 10.48
CA THR A 95 -46.92 -25.38 9.44
C THR A 95 -48.36 -24.95 9.71
N CYS A 96 -49.22 -25.85 10.18
CA CYS A 96 -50.66 -25.58 10.31
C CYS A 96 -51.27 -25.91 11.68
N GLY A 97 -50.48 -26.39 12.65
CA GLY A 97 -50.90 -26.67 14.03
C GLY A 97 -51.75 -27.94 14.24
N ARG A 98 -52.21 -28.59 13.17
CA ARG A 98 -52.99 -29.85 13.25
C ARG A 98 -52.12 -31.04 13.62
N SER A 99 -52.67 -32.03 14.33
CA SER A 99 -51.92 -33.24 14.70
C SER A 99 -51.40 -33.98 13.47
N LEU A 100 -50.15 -34.45 13.52
CA LEU A 100 -49.46 -35.07 12.39
C LEU A 100 -49.96 -36.48 12.06
N GLN A 101 -50.23 -37.31 13.07
CA GLN A 101 -50.70 -38.69 12.93
C GLN A 101 -49.89 -39.45 11.87
N ASP A 102 -50.55 -39.97 10.82
CA ASP A 102 -49.93 -40.75 9.75
C ASP A 102 -48.87 -39.96 8.95
N HIS A 103 -48.92 -38.62 8.97
CA HIS A 103 -47.96 -37.77 8.28
C HIS A 103 -46.67 -37.51 9.08
N PHE A 104 -46.59 -37.98 10.34
CA PHE A 104 -45.44 -37.74 11.21
C PHE A 104 -44.13 -38.23 10.58
N GLY A 105 -44.11 -39.45 10.05
CA GLY A 105 -42.90 -40.01 9.42
C GLY A 105 -42.42 -39.20 8.20
N SER A 106 -43.34 -38.73 7.36
CA SER A 106 -43.01 -37.89 6.21
C SER A 106 -42.41 -36.56 6.65
N VAL A 107 -43.03 -35.89 7.62
CA VAL A 107 -42.53 -34.60 8.14
C VAL A 107 -41.17 -34.74 8.81
N MET A 108 -40.95 -35.82 9.55
CA MET A 108 -39.63 -36.11 10.14
C MET A 108 -38.57 -36.39 9.08
N GLY A 109 -38.92 -37.08 8.00
CA GLY A 109 -38.05 -37.28 6.84
C GLY A 109 -37.65 -35.95 6.18
N ASP A 110 -38.62 -35.08 5.92
CA ASP A 110 -38.37 -33.76 5.32
C ASP A 110 -37.46 -32.89 6.20
N LEU A 111 -37.66 -32.92 7.52
CA LEU A 111 -36.83 -32.17 8.47
C LEU A 111 -35.42 -32.75 8.59
N ALA A 112 -35.26 -34.07 8.48
CA ALA A 112 -33.95 -34.72 8.45
C ALA A 112 -33.17 -34.37 7.17
N ASP A 113 -33.85 -34.35 6.01
CA ASP A 113 -33.26 -33.92 4.74
C ASP A 113 -32.86 -32.43 4.78
N GLU A 114 -33.71 -31.58 5.38
CA GLU A 114 -33.38 -30.16 5.58
C GLU A 114 -32.15 -30.01 6.49
N TRP A 115 -32.09 -30.79 7.57
CA TRP A 115 -30.96 -30.82 8.51
C TRP A 115 -29.66 -31.19 7.81
N ASP A 116 -29.66 -32.25 7.01
CA ASP A 116 -28.47 -32.72 6.32
C ASP A 116 -27.95 -31.66 5.32
N LYS A 117 -28.83 -31.05 4.54
CA LYS A 117 -28.48 -29.93 3.64
C LYS A 117 -27.85 -28.78 4.43
N LEU A 118 -28.46 -28.40 5.54
CA LEU A 118 -27.99 -27.30 6.38
C LEU A 118 -26.62 -27.57 6.99
N VAL A 119 -26.37 -28.81 7.44
CA VAL A 119 -25.07 -29.22 7.99
C VAL A 119 -24.00 -29.23 6.91
N GLN A 120 -24.32 -29.71 5.70
CA GLN A 120 -23.39 -29.70 4.57
C GLN A 120 -22.98 -28.26 4.19
N ASP A 121 -23.94 -27.36 4.04
CA ASP A 121 -23.67 -25.94 3.79
C ASP A 121 -22.85 -25.31 4.93
N GLY A 122 -23.20 -25.60 6.18
CA GLY A 122 -22.47 -25.11 7.34
C GLY A 122 -21.02 -25.59 7.40
N ARG A 123 -20.72 -26.81 6.92
CA ARG A 123 -19.35 -27.32 6.78
C ARG A 123 -18.57 -26.56 5.70
N TRP A 124 -19.22 -26.23 4.57
CA TRP A 124 -18.61 -25.44 3.51
C TRP A 124 -18.23 -24.04 4.02
N TRP A 125 -19.16 -23.33 4.65
CA TRP A 125 -18.91 -21.99 5.19
C TRP A 125 -17.85 -21.98 6.29
N ARG A 126 -17.79 -23.04 7.12
CA ARG A 126 -16.71 -23.20 8.10
C ARG A 126 -15.34 -23.27 7.43
N ARG A 127 -15.20 -24.14 6.44
CA ARG A 127 -13.94 -24.27 5.67
C ARG A 127 -13.58 -22.97 4.95
N ARG A 128 -14.56 -22.29 4.36
CA ARG A 128 -14.33 -20.99 3.71
C ARG A 128 -13.83 -19.94 4.70
N ARG A 129 -14.43 -19.88 5.89
CA ARG A 129 -13.99 -18.97 6.96
C ARG A 129 -12.58 -19.30 7.45
N GLU A 130 -12.24 -20.58 7.62
CA GLU A 130 -10.87 -21.03 7.95
C GLU A 130 -9.86 -20.60 6.89
N GLN A 131 -10.19 -20.73 5.60
CA GLN A 131 -9.31 -20.26 4.50
C GLN A 131 -9.06 -18.75 4.52
N LEU A 132 -10.00 -17.97 5.05
CA LEU A 132 -9.94 -16.51 5.10
C LEU A 132 -9.39 -15.98 6.44
N GLU A 133 -9.04 -16.84 7.40
CA GLU A 133 -8.41 -16.43 8.66
C GLU A 133 -7.06 -15.75 8.41
N LEU A 134 -6.26 -16.35 7.52
CA LEU A 134 -4.99 -15.80 7.10
C LEU A 134 -5.16 -14.93 5.87
N LYS A 135 -4.34 -13.88 5.81
CA LYS A 135 -4.23 -13.01 4.66
C LYS A 135 -3.75 -13.81 3.44
N PRO A 136 -4.41 -13.72 2.27
CA PRO A 136 -3.95 -14.43 1.07
C PRO A 136 -2.52 -14.04 0.65
N PRO A 137 -1.73 -14.97 0.08
CA PRO A 137 -0.34 -14.68 -0.34
C PRO A 137 -0.22 -13.47 -1.26
N ALA A 138 -1.10 -13.33 -2.24
CA ALA A 138 -1.12 -12.17 -3.14
C ALA A 138 -1.29 -10.83 -2.41
N LEU A 139 -2.06 -10.81 -1.31
CA LEU A 139 -2.23 -9.60 -0.49
C LEU A 139 -0.98 -9.32 0.35
N GLN A 140 -0.31 -10.34 0.87
CA GLN A 140 0.99 -10.19 1.56
C GLN A 140 2.10 -9.71 0.62
N GLU A 141 2.09 -10.15 -0.64
CA GLU A 141 3.02 -9.70 -1.67
C GLU A 141 2.84 -8.21 -2.00
N LEU A 142 1.58 -7.74 -2.09
CA LEU A 142 1.26 -6.32 -2.27
C LEU A 142 1.73 -5.47 -1.09
N GLU A 143 1.53 -5.93 0.15
CA GLU A 143 2.06 -5.24 1.34
C GLU A 143 3.59 -5.15 1.30
N SER A 144 4.24 -6.26 0.97
CA SER A 144 5.70 -6.31 0.86
C SER A 144 6.21 -5.40 -0.25
N ARG A 145 5.50 -5.31 -1.39
CA ARG A 145 5.83 -4.42 -2.50
C ARG A 145 5.64 -2.96 -2.11
N SER A 146 4.54 -2.62 -1.45
CA SER A 146 4.27 -1.28 -0.94
C SER A 146 5.39 -0.82 0.00
N LEU A 147 5.78 -1.66 0.97
CA LEU A 147 6.87 -1.35 1.90
C LEU A 147 8.21 -1.11 1.18
N ARG A 148 8.56 -1.93 0.19
CA ARG A 148 9.78 -1.74 -0.60
C ARG A 148 9.77 -0.41 -1.37
N LEU A 149 8.66 -0.11 -2.05
CA LEU A 149 8.52 1.15 -2.80
C LEU A 149 8.64 2.38 -1.88
N HIS A 150 8.06 2.34 -0.69
CA HIS A 150 8.20 3.43 0.28
C HIS A 150 9.67 3.64 0.69
N ALA A 151 10.39 2.56 1.00
CA ALA A 151 11.81 2.65 1.35
C ALA A 151 12.67 3.18 0.16
N GLU A 152 12.37 2.75 -1.07
CA GLU A 152 13.04 3.24 -2.27
C GLU A 152 12.75 4.73 -2.52
N ILE A 153 11.51 5.19 -2.29
CA ILE A 153 11.13 6.60 -2.38
C ILE A 153 11.91 7.44 -1.38
N GLU A 154 12.02 6.99 -0.12
CA GLU A 154 12.77 7.71 0.92
C GLU A 154 14.25 7.85 0.54
N ALA A 155 14.89 6.75 0.14
CA ALA A 155 16.29 6.76 -0.27
C ALA A 155 16.53 7.65 -1.50
N LEU A 156 15.62 7.63 -2.48
CA LEU A 156 15.74 8.47 -3.66
C LEU A 156 15.44 9.95 -3.37
N ALA A 157 14.50 10.25 -2.49
CA ALA A 157 14.23 11.61 -2.04
C ALA A 157 15.45 12.23 -1.35
N GLU A 158 16.17 11.47 -0.51
CA GLU A 158 17.44 11.91 0.08
C GLU A 158 18.48 12.25 -1.00
N ARG A 159 18.62 11.39 -2.02
CA ARG A 159 19.52 11.65 -3.16
C ARG A 159 19.13 12.89 -3.94
N VAL A 160 17.84 13.16 -4.12
CA VAL A 160 17.34 14.41 -4.73
C VAL A 160 17.75 15.62 -3.91
N GLU A 161 17.62 15.58 -2.57
CA GLU A 161 18.05 16.69 -1.71
C GLU A 161 19.56 16.95 -1.74
N HIS A 162 20.36 15.89 -1.82
CA HIS A 162 21.80 16.03 -2.09
C HIS A 162 22.06 16.67 -3.46
N GLY A 163 21.33 16.26 -4.51
CA GLY A 163 21.41 16.86 -5.84
C GLY A 163 21.05 18.34 -5.86
N ARG A 164 19.98 18.74 -5.14
CA ARG A 164 19.58 20.15 -4.97
C ARG A 164 20.64 20.98 -4.27
N SER A 165 21.27 20.41 -3.25
CA SER A 165 22.37 21.06 -2.53
C SER A 165 23.59 21.26 -3.44
N ALA A 166 23.93 20.27 -4.25
CA ALA A 166 25.02 20.38 -5.22
C ALA A 166 24.74 21.40 -6.34
N LEU A 167 23.47 21.54 -6.75
CA LEU A 167 23.07 22.56 -7.72
C LEU A 167 23.19 23.97 -7.14
N ARG A 168 22.72 24.20 -5.91
CA ARG A 168 22.90 25.48 -5.20
C ARG A 168 24.38 25.84 -5.08
N GLU A 169 25.23 24.88 -4.67
CA GLU A 169 26.68 25.10 -4.60
C GLU A 169 27.26 25.50 -5.96
N LEU A 170 26.83 24.86 -7.05
CA LEU A 170 27.28 25.19 -8.40
C LEU A 170 26.89 26.62 -8.80
N GLU A 171 25.65 27.04 -8.49
CA GLU A 171 25.14 28.38 -8.77
C GLU A 171 25.92 29.43 -7.97
N ASP A 172 26.09 29.23 -6.66
CA ASP A 172 26.86 30.12 -5.78
C ASP A 172 28.31 30.28 -6.27
N LEU A 173 28.95 29.19 -6.68
CA LEU A 173 30.33 29.22 -7.19
C LEU A 173 30.44 29.96 -8.53
N ARG A 174 29.44 29.85 -9.41
CA ARG A 174 29.40 30.58 -10.69
C ARG A 174 29.26 32.08 -10.45
N ASP A 175 28.39 32.48 -9.55
CA ASP A 175 28.19 33.89 -9.19
C ASP A 175 29.43 34.48 -8.51
N HIS A 176 30.08 33.70 -7.65
CA HIS A 176 31.33 34.10 -7.02
C HIS A 176 32.48 34.23 -8.01
N ALA A 177 32.63 33.28 -8.95
CA ALA A 177 33.62 33.37 -10.02
C ALA A 177 33.40 34.62 -10.88
N ALA A 178 32.15 34.89 -11.30
CA ALA A 178 31.81 36.07 -12.08
C ALA A 178 32.09 37.39 -11.33
N THR A 179 31.94 37.39 -10.01
CA THR A 179 32.27 38.55 -9.17
C THR A 179 33.78 38.79 -9.10
N LEU A 180 34.57 37.73 -8.87
CA LEU A 180 36.03 37.80 -8.85
C LEU A 180 36.62 38.19 -10.21
N GLU A 181 36.07 37.66 -11.31
CA GLU A 181 36.48 38.01 -12.67
C GLU A 181 36.22 39.50 -12.96
N ARG A 182 35.08 40.05 -12.51
CA ARG A 182 34.79 41.49 -12.62
C ARG A 182 35.77 42.33 -11.82
N THR A 183 36.07 41.95 -10.58
CA THR A 183 37.05 42.70 -9.75
C THR A 183 38.45 42.66 -10.35
N GLN A 184 38.88 41.50 -10.87
CA GLN A 184 40.18 41.35 -11.53
C GLN A 184 40.27 42.21 -12.80
N ALA A 185 39.20 42.30 -13.59
CA ALA A 185 39.16 43.13 -14.78
C ALA A 185 39.23 44.65 -14.45
N MET A 186 38.62 45.09 -13.34
CA MET A 186 38.74 46.48 -12.88
C MET A 186 40.17 46.79 -12.40
N ASP A 187 40.76 45.91 -11.61
CA ASP A 187 42.13 46.09 -11.08
C ASP A 187 43.18 46.11 -12.21
N ALA A 188 42.99 45.30 -13.25
CA ALA A 188 43.85 45.30 -14.44
C ALA A 188 43.68 46.57 -15.31
N GLY A 189 42.48 47.16 -15.33
CA GLY A 189 42.21 48.41 -16.04
C GLY A 189 42.79 49.65 -15.35
N THR A 190 42.92 49.63 -14.02
CA THR A 190 43.53 50.74 -13.25
C THR A 190 45.07 50.77 -13.35
N ASP A 191 45.73 49.63 -13.58
CA ASP A 191 47.20 49.55 -13.76
C ASP A 191 47.67 50.08 -15.14
N THR A 192 46.75 50.44 -16.05
CA THR A 192 47.09 50.94 -17.41
C THR A 192 47.04 52.48 -17.52
N LEU A 193 46.80 53.20 -16.42
CA LEU A 193 46.55 54.66 -16.40
C LEU A 193 47.46 55.48 -15.45
N GLU A 194 48.65 54.99 -15.08
CA GLU A 194 49.72 55.84 -14.52
C GLU A 194 50.87 56.04 -15.53
N PRO A 195 51.34 57.29 -15.75
CA PRO A 195 52.13 57.72 -16.91
C PRO A 195 53.59 57.28 -16.96
#